data_AF-A0A7C7Q7G7-F1
#
_entry.id   AF-A0A7C7Q7G7-F1
#
_cell.length_a   1.000
_cell.length_b   1.000
_cell.length_c   1.000
_cell.angle_alpha   90.00
_cell.angle_beta   90.00
_cell.angle_gamma   90.00
#
_symmetry.space_group_name_H-M   'P 1'
#
loop_
_entity.id
_entity.type
_entity.pdbx_description
1 polymer ?
#
loop_
_entity_poly.entity_id
_entity_poly.type
_entity_poly.pdbx_seq_one_letter_code
_entity_poly.pdbx_strand_id
1 'polypeptide(L)'
;MAPALLHVALAALLHDIGKFWQRTGESPPGYESFTEEDCGPHGAHAKWSAAFVSEYIPSEWRGELSAVLYHHKPVDYLSRLVALADWLSAGERVEEESKGGSSRLRSVFDRVRLRDSDGKPIPTPGEEFYYPLAPLSLESDGQKWKLNPHAGDGWVTPEEYAAFWGRFTSEMEQLNSLDLCFANYVETFYHLLKKYTWCVPSACYKAVPDVSLFDHSRITAAIAVCLYQDEVGELVLRRLLDALGKWWEGGPQAKPPSELLDPRFLLVGGDISGVQDFIYTITSSGAAKGLRGRSLYLQLLSEAVARFLLRKVGLLFLNIIYLGGGTFYFLAPLSAREKLEELKWQVARRLIAVHKGDIYLALDAVEVCPLDFIVGRKLPSRWAEKMTELYDGLNRAKERRFAELGREMYSELFVPRGEGGPPEEEGKEEPKFCQVCQEEDWVREDEDGV
;
A
#
# COMPACT_ATOMS: atom_id res chain seq x y z
N MET A 1 -4.81 -5.44 18.55
CA MET A 1 -5.64 -5.01 17.40
C MET A 1 -6.99 -5.68 17.51
N ALA A 2 -8.09 -4.96 17.25
CA ALA A 2 -9.43 -5.53 17.42
C ALA A 2 -9.72 -6.59 16.33
N PRO A 3 -10.28 -7.78 16.68
CA PRO A 3 -10.60 -8.82 15.70
C PRO A 3 -11.51 -8.35 14.56
N ALA A 4 -12.45 -7.43 14.82
CA ALA A 4 -13.33 -6.88 13.79
C ALA A 4 -12.57 -6.13 12.68
N LEU A 5 -11.51 -5.38 13.02
CA LEU A 5 -10.70 -4.67 12.02
C LEU A 5 -9.99 -5.64 11.06
N LEU A 6 -9.56 -6.79 11.58
CA LEU A 6 -8.95 -7.85 10.77
C LEU A 6 -9.96 -8.49 9.82
N HIS A 7 -11.22 -8.67 10.23
CA HIS A 7 -12.28 -9.14 9.34
C HIS A 7 -12.59 -8.13 8.23
N VAL A 8 -12.63 -6.83 8.55
CA VAL A 8 -12.78 -5.76 7.53
C VAL A 8 -11.67 -5.83 6.50
N ALA A 9 -10.42 -5.91 6.96
CA ALA A 9 -9.25 -6.05 6.09
C ALA A 9 -9.32 -7.31 5.23
N LEU A 10 -9.64 -8.45 5.82
CA LEU A 10 -9.72 -9.73 5.11
C LEU A 10 -10.85 -9.73 4.07
N ALA A 11 -12.04 -9.23 4.43
CA ALA A 11 -13.17 -9.11 3.49
C ALA A 11 -12.82 -8.21 2.30
N ALA A 12 -12.17 -7.07 2.56
CA ALA A 12 -11.73 -6.14 1.53
C ALA A 12 -10.59 -6.71 0.66
N LEU A 13 -9.69 -7.54 1.21
CA LEU A 13 -8.68 -8.23 0.40
C LEU A 13 -9.29 -9.34 -0.48
N LEU A 14 -10.40 -9.95 -0.04
CA LEU A 14 -11.03 -11.09 -0.71
C LEU A 14 -12.12 -10.71 -1.72
N HIS A 15 -12.69 -9.50 -1.65
CA HIS A 15 -13.90 -9.14 -2.42
C HIS A 15 -13.83 -9.54 -3.90
N ASP A 16 -12.68 -9.31 -4.54
CA ASP A 16 -12.44 -9.55 -5.96
C ASP A 16 -11.60 -10.80 -6.29
N ILE A 17 -11.27 -11.65 -5.31
CA ILE A 17 -10.43 -12.85 -5.57
C ILE A 17 -11.07 -13.79 -6.59
N GLY A 18 -12.40 -13.81 -6.65
CA GLY A 18 -13.18 -14.55 -7.63
C GLY A 18 -12.89 -14.16 -9.08
N LYS A 19 -12.35 -12.96 -9.36
CA LYS A 19 -11.90 -12.58 -10.71
C LYS A 19 -10.72 -13.43 -11.19
N PHE A 20 -9.87 -13.90 -10.28
CA PHE A 20 -8.79 -14.82 -10.62
C PHE A 20 -9.36 -16.21 -10.96
N TRP A 21 -10.23 -16.75 -10.10
CA TRP A 21 -10.84 -18.07 -10.32
C TRP A 21 -11.76 -18.08 -11.55
N GLN A 22 -12.58 -17.05 -11.76
CA GLN A 22 -13.48 -16.95 -12.92
C GLN A 22 -12.74 -17.07 -14.26
N ARG A 23 -11.51 -16.56 -14.35
CA ARG A 23 -10.70 -16.62 -15.58
C ARG A 23 -10.17 -18.01 -15.92
N THR A 24 -10.22 -18.95 -14.99
CA THR A 24 -9.91 -20.36 -15.25
C THR A 24 -10.97 -21.05 -16.12
N GLY A 25 -12.16 -20.45 -16.25
CA GLY A 25 -13.32 -21.09 -16.89
C GLY A 25 -14.01 -22.14 -16.01
N GLU A 26 -13.46 -22.44 -14.83
CA GLU A 26 -14.02 -23.40 -13.89
C GLU A 26 -15.11 -22.75 -13.03
N SER A 27 -16.10 -23.56 -12.70
CA SER A 27 -17.21 -23.16 -11.84
C SER A 27 -17.09 -23.85 -10.48
N PRO A 28 -16.98 -23.11 -9.36
CA PRO A 28 -16.69 -23.70 -8.07
C PRO A 28 -17.88 -24.47 -7.49
N PRO A 29 -17.66 -25.51 -6.66
CA PRO A 29 -18.75 -26.20 -6.00
C PRO A 29 -19.65 -25.23 -5.20
N GLY A 30 -20.96 -25.33 -5.36
CA GLY A 30 -21.93 -24.50 -4.65
C GLY A 30 -22.16 -23.10 -5.23
N TYR A 31 -21.43 -22.68 -6.27
CA TYR A 31 -21.63 -21.36 -6.91
C TYR A 31 -23.05 -21.18 -7.50
N GLU A 32 -23.71 -22.27 -7.90
CA GLU A 32 -25.07 -22.29 -8.44
C GLU A 32 -26.12 -21.89 -7.39
N SER A 33 -25.79 -21.99 -6.10
CA SER A 33 -26.70 -21.60 -5.01
C SER A 33 -26.89 -20.08 -4.90
N PHE A 34 -26.02 -19.29 -5.54
CA PHE A 34 -26.12 -17.84 -5.59
C PHE A 34 -26.68 -17.39 -6.94
N THR A 35 -27.63 -16.48 -6.93
CA THR A 35 -28.33 -15.96 -8.11
C THR A 35 -27.84 -14.55 -8.47
N GLU A 36 -28.25 -14.03 -9.63
CA GLU A 36 -28.03 -12.61 -9.96
C GLU A 36 -28.74 -11.66 -8.96
N GLU A 37 -29.78 -12.14 -8.25
CA GLU A 37 -30.44 -11.34 -7.22
C GLU A 37 -29.54 -11.08 -6.01
N ASP A 38 -28.60 -11.99 -5.73
CA ASP A 38 -27.68 -11.93 -4.58
C ASP A 38 -26.48 -11.03 -4.88
N CYS A 39 -25.84 -11.24 -6.05
CA CYS A 39 -24.60 -10.55 -6.41
C CYS A 39 -24.80 -9.29 -7.28
N GLY A 40 -26.00 -9.07 -7.81
CA GLY A 40 -26.26 -8.01 -8.78
C GLY A 40 -25.73 -8.30 -10.19
N PRO A 41 -26.14 -7.50 -11.20
CA PRO A 41 -25.90 -7.77 -12.63
C PRO A 41 -24.42 -7.67 -13.05
N HIS A 42 -23.58 -7.05 -12.23
CA HIS A 42 -22.15 -6.87 -12.49
C HIS A 42 -21.25 -7.64 -11.51
N GLY A 43 -21.83 -8.38 -10.56
CA GLY A 43 -21.10 -9.06 -9.49
C GLY A 43 -20.91 -10.56 -9.68
N ALA A 44 -20.93 -11.05 -10.92
CA ALA A 44 -20.85 -12.50 -11.19
C ALA A 44 -19.65 -13.15 -10.46
N HIS A 45 -18.48 -12.51 -10.46
CA HIS A 45 -17.28 -13.01 -9.78
C HIS A 45 -17.42 -13.11 -8.26
N ALA A 46 -18.33 -12.35 -7.62
CA ALA A 46 -18.53 -12.39 -6.17
C ALA A 46 -18.97 -13.79 -5.69
N LYS A 47 -19.62 -14.58 -6.55
CA LYS A 47 -19.94 -15.99 -6.28
C LYS A 47 -18.68 -16.86 -6.18
N TRP A 48 -17.71 -16.64 -7.07
CA TRP A 48 -16.40 -17.31 -7.00
C TRP A 48 -15.63 -16.86 -5.75
N SER A 49 -15.69 -15.57 -5.40
CA SER A 49 -15.07 -15.07 -4.16
C SER A 49 -15.69 -15.70 -2.92
N ALA A 50 -17.02 -15.84 -2.87
CA ALA A 50 -17.72 -16.49 -1.76
C ALA A 50 -17.42 -18.00 -1.68
N ALA A 51 -17.34 -18.69 -2.81
CA ALA A 51 -16.91 -20.08 -2.84
C ALA A 51 -15.47 -20.24 -2.34
N PHE A 52 -14.56 -19.34 -2.73
CA PHE A 52 -13.19 -19.32 -2.23
C PHE A 52 -13.15 -19.17 -0.71
N VAL A 53 -13.97 -18.28 -0.13
CA VAL A 53 -14.09 -18.14 1.32
C VAL A 53 -14.54 -19.45 1.97
N SER A 54 -15.54 -20.10 1.41
CA SER A 54 -16.08 -21.35 1.95
C SER A 54 -15.09 -22.52 1.87
N GLU A 55 -14.23 -22.55 0.86
CA GLU A 55 -13.29 -23.64 0.61
C GLU A 55 -11.95 -23.42 1.34
N TYR A 56 -11.35 -22.23 1.20
CA TYR A 56 -9.96 -22.00 1.57
C TYR A 56 -9.74 -21.14 2.81
N ILE A 57 -10.73 -20.42 3.33
CA ILE A 57 -10.55 -19.65 4.56
C ILE A 57 -10.94 -20.52 5.75
N PRO A 58 -10.12 -20.66 6.81
CA PRO A 58 -10.50 -21.43 8.00
C PRO A 58 -11.79 -20.96 8.66
N SER A 59 -12.58 -21.92 9.14
CA SER A 59 -13.96 -21.71 9.61
C SER A 59 -14.09 -20.66 10.71
N GLU A 60 -13.09 -20.57 11.58
CA GLU A 60 -12.96 -19.63 12.69
C GLU A 60 -12.83 -18.17 12.26
N TRP A 61 -12.46 -17.90 11.00
CA TRP A 61 -12.27 -16.55 10.45
C TRP A 61 -13.35 -16.14 9.45
N ARG A 62 -14.37 -16.98 9.22
CA ARG A 62 -15.44 -16.72 8.22
C ARG A 62 -16.56 -15.82 8.72
N GLY A 63 -16.69 -15.63 10.03
CA GLY A 63 -17.90 -15.10 10.69
C GLY A 63 -18.39 -13.73 10.19
N GLU A 64 -17.52 -12.93 9.57
CA GLU A 64 -17.81 -11.58 9.09
C GLU A 64 -17.37 -11.36 7.63
N LEU A 65 -17.38 -12.39 6.77
CA LEU A 65 -16.95 -12.27 5.38
C LEU A 65 -18.11 -12.17 4.36
N SER A 66 -19.35 -11.89 4.81
CA SER A 66 -20.52 -11.73 3.93
C SER A 66 -20.33 -10.63 2.88
N ALA A 67 -19.56 -9.59 3.20
CA ALA A 67 -19.26 -8.49 2.29
C ALA A 67 -18.55 -8.93 1.00
N VAL A 68 -17.83 -10.06 1.02
CA VAL A 68 -17.20 -10.64 -0.17
C VAL A 68 -18.26 -10.97 -1.24
N LEU A 69 -19.43 -11.46 -0.84
CA LEU A 69 -20.53 -11.77 -1.76
C LEU A 69 -21.34 -10.52 -2.14
N TYR A 70 -21.65 -9.66 -1.16
CA TYR A 70 -22.64 -8.60 -1.33
C TYR A 70 -22.07 -7.23 -1.76
N HIS A 71 -20.77 -7.06 -1.98
CA HIS A 71 -20.18 -5.75 -2.29
C HIS A 71 -20.74 -5.07 -3.56
N HIS A 72 -21.24 -5.82 -4.55
CA HIS A 72 -21.92 -5.24 -5.73
C HIS A 72 -23.38 -4.83 -5.47
N LYS A 73 -24.00 -5.38 -4.42
CA LYS A 73 -25.38 -5.08 -3.99
C LYS A 73 -25.42 -5.05 -2.45
N PRO A 74 -24.86 -4.00 -1.83
CA PRO A 74 -24.55 -4.03 -0.42
C PRO A 74 -25.81 -3.97 0.46
N VAL A 75 -25.98 -4.97 1.32
CA VAL A 75 -27.17 -5.19 2.16
C VAL A 75 -26.95 -4.78 3.61
N ASP A 76 -25.73 -4.88 4.12
CA ASP A 76 -25.33 -4.62 5.50
C ASP A 76 -24.24 -3.54 5.60
N TYR A 77 -23.80 -3.22 6.82
CA TYR A 77 -22.76 -2.22 7.06
C TYR A 77 -21.44 -2.56 6.35
N LEU A 78 -20.95 -3.79 6.52
CA LEU A 78 -19.65 -4.20 6.03
C LEU A 78 -19.59 -4.29 4.50
N SER A 79 -20.65 -4.80 3.86
CA SER A 79 -20.76 -4.80 2.40
C SER A 79 -20.81 -3.38 1.83
N ARG A 80 -21.45 -2.41 2.49
CA ARG A 80 -21.42 -0.99 2.08
C ARG A 80 -20.03 -0.38 2.22
N LEU A 81 -19.35 -0.71 3.32
CA LEU A 81 -17.98 -0.26 3.57
C LEU A 81 -17.03 -0.75 2.47
N VAL A 82 -17.06 -2.05 2.18
CA VAL A 82 -16.23 -2.67 1.14
C VAL A 82 -16.61 -2.17 -0.25
N ALA A 83 -17.90 -2.02 -0.55
CA ALA A 83 -18.37 -1.46 -1.83
C ALA A 83 -17.86 -0.04 -2.06
N LEU A 84 -17.95 0.82 -1.04
CA LEU A 84 -17.46 2.20 -1.15
C LEU A 84 -15.93 2.21 -1.35
N ALA A 85 -15.21 1.36 -0.61
CA ALA A 85 -13.76 1.26 -0.75
C ALA A 85 -13.32 0.76 -2.13
N ASP A 86 -14.03 -0.24 -2.69
CA ASP A 86 -13.82 -0.77 -4.04
C ASP A 86 -14.06 0.32 -5.11
N TRP A 87 -15.11 1.13 -4.93
CA TRP A 87 -15.42 2.22 -5.85
C TRP A 87 -14.39 3.35 -5.80
N LEU A 88 -13.80 3.61 -4.63
CA LEU A 88 -12.75 4.61 -4.47
C LEU A 88 -11.39 4.13 -4.97
N SER A 89 -11.08 2.84 -4.87
CA SER A 89 -9.83 2.28 -5.42
C SER A 89 -9.86 2.20 -6.96
N ALA A 90 -11.04 2.04 -7.56
CA ALA A 90 -11.27 2.03 -9.01
C ALA A 90 -11.61 3.42 -9.58
N GLY A 91 -10.73 4.41 -9.36
CA GLY A 91 -10.97 5.81 -9.74
C GLY A 91 -11.05 6.11 -11.25
N GLU A 92 -10.69 5.16 -12.12
CA GLU A 92 -10.76 5.28 -13.58
C GLU A 92 -11.94 4.47 -14.15
N ARG A 93 -12.93 5.13 -14.74
CA ARG A 93 -13.93 4.51 -15.63
C ARG A 93 -13.77 5.07 -17.04
N VAL A 94 -12.60 4.84 -17.65
CA VAL A 94 -12.40 5.12 -19.07
C VAL A 94 -12.99 3.93 -19.83
N GLU A 95 -14.19 4.10 -20.38
CA GLU A 95 -14.77 3.10 -21.28
C GLU A 95 -13.94 3.03 -22.57
N GLU A 96 -13.13 1.99 -22.72
CA GLU A 96 -12.59 1.58 -24.02
C GLU A 96 -13.45 0.47 -24.64
N GLU A 97 -13.52 0.43 -25.98
CA GLU A 97 -14.10 -0.68 -26.73
C GLU A 97 -13.19 -1.92 -26.60
N SER A 98 -13.25 -2.61 -25.45
CA SER A 98 -12.48 -3.84 -25.26
C SER A 98 -13.19 -5.04 -25.89
N LYS A 99 -12.42 -5.86 -26.60
CA LYS A 99 -12.82 -7.24 -26.92
C LYS A 99 -12.75 -8.00 -25.59
N GLY A 100 -13.87 -8.18 -24.92
CA GLY A 100 -13.92 -8.94 -23.66
C GLY A 100 -13.14 -10.26 -23.76
N GLY A 101 -12.35 -10.58 -22.73
CA GLY A 101 -11.48 -11.75 -22.76
C GLY A 101 -10.49 -11.82 -21.60
N SER A 102 -9.93 -13.00 -21.40
CA SER A 102 -8.85 -13.29 -20.45
C SER A 102 -7.55 -12.64 -20.94
N SER A 103 -7.09 -11.61 -20.22
CA SER A 103 -5.93 -10.80 -20.59
C SER A 103 -4.88 -10.78 -19.48
N ARG A 104 -3.62 -10.54 -19.86
CA ARG A 104 -2.49 -10.24 -18.97
C ARG A 104 -2.58 -8.81 -18.46
N LEU A 105 -1.91 -8.55 -17.33
CA LEU A 105 -1.73 -7.17 -16.87
C LEU A 105 -0.86 -6.40 -17.86
N ARG A 106 -1.39 -5.28 -18.37
CA ARG A 106 -0.67 -4.34 -19.23
C ARG A 106 0.29 -3.50 -18.39
N SER A 107 1.43 -3.17 -18.98
CA SER A 107 2.40 -2.27 -18.38
C SER A 107 1.83 -0.86 -18.25
N VAL A 108 1.87 -0.29 -17.03
CA VAL A 108 1.53 1.13 -16.80
C VAL A 108 2.42 2.08 -17.62
N PHE A 109 3.62 1.63 -18.02
CA PHE A 109 4.52 2.43 -18.84
C PHE A 109 4.03 2.64 -20.27
N ASP A 110 3.09 1.82 -20.77
CA ASP A 110 2.47 2.00 -22.08
C ASP A 110 1.64 3.30 -22.16
N ARG A 111 1.26 3.86 -21.00
CA ARG A 111 0.51 5.12 -20.90
C ARG A 111 1.41 6.35 -20.80
N VAL A 112 2.72 6.17 -20.65
CA VAL A 112 3.66 7.28 -20.64
C VAL A 112 3.69 7.91 -22.03
N ARG A 113 3.43 9.22 -22.10
CA ARG A 113 3.50 10.01 -23.33
C ARG A 113 4.68 10.94 -23.24
N LEU A 114 5.73 10.65 -24.00
CA LEU A 114 6.94 11.46 -24.03
C LEU A 114 6.75 12.65 -24.98
N ARG A 115 7.49 13.74 -24.69
CA ARG A 115 7.59 14.91 -25.55
C ARG A 115 9.05 15.17 -25.86
N ASP A 116 9.33 15.66 -27.07
CA ASP A 116 10.67 16.12 -27.44
C ASP A 116 11.02 17.46 -26.76
N SER A 117 12.22 17.97 -27.04
CA SER A 117 12.70 19.25 -26.49
C SER A 117 11.83 20.45 -26.88
N ASP A 118 11.10 20.35 -28.00
CA ASP A 118 10.18 21.37 -28.48
C ASP A 118 8.75 21.18 -27.93
N GLY A 119 8.56 20.20 -27.04
CA GLY A 119 7.28 19.86 -26.44
C GLY A 119 6.34 19.08 -27.35
N LYS A 120 6.79 18.61 -28.53
CA LYS A 120 5.94 17.82 -29.43
C LYS A 120 5.84 16.38 -28.94
N PRO A 121 4.66 15.75 -29.02
CA PRO A 121 4.50 14.34 -28.64
C PRO A 121 5.42 13.45 -29.48
N ILE A 122 6.20 12.61 -28.81
CA ILE A 122 6.96 11.54 -29.46
C ILE A 122 5.97 10.39 -29.73
N PRO A 123 5.91 9.85 -30.97
CA PRO A 123 5.05 8.72 -31.27
C PRO A 123 5.37 7.54 -30.35
N THR A 124 4.34 6.98 -29.72
CA THR A 124 4.49 5.74 -28.94
C THR A 124 4.75 4.57 -29.87
N PRO A 125 5.57 3.58 -29.45
CA PRO A 125 5.68 2.30 -30.16
C PRO A 125 4.29 1.70 -30.41
N GLY A 126 4.10 1.02 -31.55
CA GLY A 126 2.84 0.33 -31.85
C GLY A 126 2.66 -0.98 -31.06
N GLU A 127 3.70 -1.46 -30.38
CA GLU A 127 3.68 -2.66 -29.56
C GLU A 127 3.26 -2.32 -28.12
N GLU A 128 2.37 -3.15 -27.56
CA GLU A 128 1.93 -3.07 -26.17
C GLU A 128 2.67 -4.11 -25.33
N PHE A 129 2.92 -3.79 -24.06
CA PHE A 129 3.73 -4.61 -23.17
C PHE A 129 2.90 -5.18 -22.03
N TYR A 130 3.05 -6.48 -21.79
CA TYR A 130 2.27 -7.24 -20.82
C TYR A 130 3.15 -8.02 -19.86
N TYR A 131 2.78 -8.05 -18.58
CA TYR A 131 3.46 -8.86 -17.57
C TYR A 131 3.14 -10.36 -17.73
N PRO A 132 4.10 -11.26 -17.50
CA PRO A 132 3.86 -12.70 -17.57
C PRO A 132 3.00 -13.18 -16.40
N LEU A 133 2.18 -14.20 -16.64
CA LEU A 133 1.39 -14.86 -15.60
C LEU A 133 2.27 -15.83 -14.78
N ALA A 134 2.95 -15.29 -13.77
CA ALA A 134 3.85 -16.05 -12.91
C ALA A 134 3.86 -15.52 -11.47
N PRO A 135 4.20 -16.38 -10.48
CA PRO A 135 4.45 -15.91 -9.12
C PRO A 135 5.54 -14.84 -9.11
N LEU A 136 5.37 -13.82 -8.28
CA LEU A 136 6.36 -12.76 -8.10
C LEU A 136 7.69 -13.39 -7.68
N SER A 137 8.71 -13.23 -8.52
CA SER A 137 10.02 -13.85 -8.33
C SER A 137 11.11 -13.01 -8.98
N LEU A 138 12.28 -13.02 -8.35
CA LEU A 138 13.52 -12.45 -8.90
C LEU A 138 14.25 -13.45 -9.80
N GLU A 139 13.66 -14.60 -10.11
CA GLU A 139 14.23 -15.57 -11.04
C GLU A 139 14.09 -15.12 -12.51
N SER A 140 15.08 -15.48 -13.32
CA SER A 140 15.04 -15.35 -14.78
C SER A 140 15.01 -16.72 -15.46
N ASP A 141 14.42 -16.78 -16.65
CA ASP A 141 14.49 -17.95 -17.55
C ASP A 141 15.62 -17.78 -18.60
N GLY A 142 16.73 -17.17 -18.19
CA GLY A 142 17.80 -16.76 -19.08
C GLY A 142 17.73 -15.27 -19.41
N GLN A 143 17.05 -14.90 -20.50
CA GLN A 143 16.97 -13.50 -20.98
C GLN A 143 15.70 -12.75 -20.55
N LYS A 144 14.66 -13.43 -20.07
CA LYS A 144 13.42 -12.78 -19.61
C LYS A 144 13.28 -12.92 -18.10
N TRP A 145 13.18 -11.78 -17.43
CA TRP A 145 12.88 -11.73 -16.02
C TRP A 145 11.38 -11.83 -15.85
N LYS A 146 10.91 -12.69 -14.93
CA LYS A 146 9.47 -12.85 -14.63
C LYS A 146 8.80 -11.54 -14.17
N LEU A 147 9.60 -10.54 -13.76
CA LEU A 147 9.14 -9.22 -13.35
C LEU A 147 8.94 -8.25 -14.53
N ASN A 148 9.60 -8.48 -15.67
CA ASN A 148 9.59 -7.52 -16.77
C ASN A 148 8.41 -7.76 -17.71
N PRO A 149 7.76 -6.71 -18.21
CA PRO A 149 6.73 -6.87 -19.22
C PRO A 149 7.37 -7.19 -20.58
N HIS A 150 6.62 -7.87 -21.44
CA HIS A 150 7.05 -8.29 -22.77
C HIS A 150 6.05 -7.86 -23.83
N ALA A 151 6.53 -7.54 -25.03
CA ALA A 151 5.68 -7.22 -26.17
C ALA A 151 4.78 -8.42 -26.52
N GLY A 152 3.50 -8.17 -26.78
CA GLY A 152 2.53 -9.21 -27.16
C GLY A 152 1.10 -8.67 -27.28
N ASP A 153 0.15 -9.57 -27.52
CA ASP A 153 -1.29 -9.25 -27.61
C ASP A 153 -2.02 -9.34 -26.24
N GLY A 154 -1.29 -9.73 -25.19
CA GLY A 154 -1.81 -9.86 -23.84
C GLY A 154 -2.81 -11.00 -23.65
N TRP A 155 -3.00 -11.90 -24.61
CA TRP A 155 -3.95 -13.00 -24.49
C TRP A 155 -3.47 -14.08 -23.50
N VAL A 156 -4.42 -14.68 -22.76
CA VAL A 156 -4.18 -15.81 -21.85
C VAL A 156 -5.32 -16.81 -21.95
N THR A 157 -5.01 -18.10 -22.06
CA THR A 157 -6.07 -19.12 -22.09
C THR A 157 -6.62 -19.43 -20.68
N PRO A 158 -7.86 -19.94 -20.57
CA PRO A 158 -8.40 -20.41 -19.29
C PRO A 158 -7.53 -21.47 -18.63
N GLU A 159 -6.88 -22.35 -19.40
CA GLU A 159 -5.99 -23.40 -18.89
C GLU A 159 -4.71 -22.83 -18.26
N GLU A 160 -4.14 -21.77 -18.84
CA GLU A 160 -3.00 -21.06 -18.24
C GLU A 160 -3.40 -20.44 -16.89
N TYR A 161 -4.59 -19.83 -16.81
CA TYR A 161 -5.14 -19.32 -15.56
C TYR A 161 -5.43 -20.44 -14.56
N ALA A 162 -5.98 -21.58 -14.98
CA ALA A 162 -6.26 -22.74 -14.13
C ALA A 162 -4.97 -23.32 -13.53
N ALA A 163 -3.91 -23.46 -14.33
CA ALA A 163 -2.60 -23.90 -13.85
C ALA A 163 -1.99 -22.90 -12.85
N PHE A 164 -2.22 -21.60 -13.03
CA PHE A 164 -1.75 -20.60 -12.08
C PHE A 164 -2.58 -20.56 -10.79
N TRP A 165 -3.90 -20.69 -10.91
CA TRP A 165 -4.83 -20.83 -9.79
C TRP A 165 -4.49 -22.04 -8.91
N GLY A 166 -4.22 -23.21 -9.50
CA GLY A 166 -3.83 -24.41 -8.77
C GLY A 166 -2.54 -24.24 -7.94
N ARG A 167 -1.58 -23.43 -8.42
CA ARG A 167 -0.38 -23.09 -7.64
C ARG A 167 -0.72 -22.18 -6.45
N PHE A 168 -1.59 -21.20 -6.67
CA PHE A 168 -2.07 -20.31 -5.61
C PHE A 168 -2.83 -21.08 -4.52
N THR A 169 -3.78 -21.94 -4.90
CA THR A 169 -4.59 -22.71 -3.94
C THR A 169 -3.75 -23.75 -3.19
N SER A 170 -2.75 -24.35 -3.82
CA SER A 170 -1.80 -25.23 -3.13
C SER A 170 -1.00 -24.51 -2.03
N GLU A 171 -0.62 -23.24 -2.24
CA GLU A 171 0.03 -22.44 -1.19
C GLU A 171 -0.97 -21.91 -0.15
N MET A 172 -2.25 -21.71 -0.50
CA MET A 172 -3.31 -21.43 0.47
C MET A 172 -3.50 -22.59 1.44
N GLU A 173 -3.48 -23.83 0.95
CA GLU A 173 -3.54 -25.03 1.80
C GLU A 173 -2.34 -25.11 2.76
N GLN A 174 -1.14 -24.78 2.27
CA GLN A 174 0.06 -24.69 3.12
C GLN A 174 -0.11 -23.61 4.18
N LEU A 175 -0.60 -22.41 3.83
CA LEU A 175 -0.87 -21.34 4.77
C LEU A 175 -1.83 -21.79 5.88
N ASN A 176 -2.91 -22.49 5.52
CA ASN A 176 -3.89 -22.98 6.49
C ASN A 176 -3.33 -24.04 7.44
N SER A 177 -2.19 -24.66 7.12
CA SER A 177 -1.51 -25.62 7.99
C SER A 177 -0.57 -24.99 9.03
N LEU A 178 -0.31 -23.68 8.96
CA LEU A 178 0.70 -22.99 9.78
C LEU A 178 0.26 -22.62 11.21
N ASP A 179 -0.97 -22.96 11.62
CA ASP A 179 -1.55 -22.65 12.96
C ASP A 179 -1.27 -21.20 13.42
N LEU A 180 -1.59 -20.24 12.55
CA LEU A 180 -1.31 -18.82 12.79
C LEU A 180 -2.42 -18.17 13.60
N CYS A 181 -2.06 -17.21 14.46
CA CYS A 181 -3.05 -16.28 15.00
C CYS A 181 -3.64 -15.42 13.86
N PHE A 182 -4.86 -14.90 14.06
CA PHE A 182 -5.61 -14.25 12.98
C PHE A 182 -4.87 -13.06 12.34
N ALA A 183 -4.14 -12.28 13.13
CA ALA A 183 -3.33 -11.17 12.61
C ALA A 183 -2.21 -11.64 11.66
N ASN A 184 -1.48 -12.68 12.07
CA ASN A 184 -0.41 -13.27 11.25
C ASN A 184 -0.97 -13.96 10.02
N TYR A 185 -2.16 -14.57 10.12
CA TYR A 185 -2.85 -15.15 8.96
C TYR A 185 -3.18 -14.08 7.92
N VAL A 186 -3.79 -12.96 8.31
CA VAL A 186 -4.13 -11.85 7.39
C VAL A 186 -2.87 -11.26 6.75
N GLU A 187 -1.79 -11.04 7.53
CA GLU A 187 -0.51 -10.56 6.99
C GLU A 187 0.12 -11.55 6.01
N THR A 188 0.11 -12.84 6.32
CA THR A 188 0.65 -13.86 5.41
C THR A 188 -0.20 -14.01 4.15
N PHE A 189 -1.53 -13.97 4.28
CA PHE A 189 -2.47 -13.99 3.16
C PHE A 189 -2.27 -12.79 2.23
N TYR A 190 -2.06 -11.58 2.78
CA TYR A 190 -1.70 -10.39 2.00
C TYR A 190 -0.45 -10.61 1.15
N HIS A 191 0.60 -11.23 1.70
CA HIS A 191 1.82 -11.53 0.96
C HIS A 191 1.62 -12.64 -0.08
N LEU A 192 0.76 -13.61 0.19
CA LEU A 192 0.40 -14.64 -0.78
C LEU A 192 -0.40 -14.05 -1.95
N LEU A 193 -1.34 -13.14 -1.68
CA LEU A 193 -2.00 -12.34 -2.71
C LEU A 193 -0.99 -11.53 -3.51
N LYS A 194 -0.02 -10.86 -2.87
CA LYS A 194 1.06 -10.14 -3.58
C LYS A 194 1.81 -11.06 -4.53
N LYS A 195 2.15 -12.27 -4.07
CA LYS A 195 2.91 -13.23 -4.86
C LYS A 195 2.15 -13.67 -6.11
N TYR A 196 0.83 -13.89 -6.03
CA TYR A 196 0.06 -14.50 -7.12
C TYR A 196 -0.77 -13.51 -7.94
N THR A 197 -1.16 -12.37 -7.39
CA THR A 197 -2.13 -11.46 -8.02
C THR A 197 -1.53 -10.12 -8.46
N TRP A 198 -0.20 -9.94 -8.34
CA TRP A 198 0.52 -8.75 -8.84
C TRP A 198 0.47 -8.60 -10.37
N CYS A 199 0.32 -9.71 -11.11
CA CYS A 199 0.29 -9.76 -12.57
C CYS A 199 -1.09 -10.13 -13.14
N VAL A 200 -2.09 -10.29 -12.27
CA VAL A 200 -3.47 -10.54 -12.64
C VAL A 200 -4.18 -9.19 -12.73
N PRO A 201 -4.79 -8.79 -13.85
CA PRO A 201 -5.50 -7.52 -13.94
C PRO A 201 -6.76 -7.50 -13.05
N SER A 202 -7.04 -6.36 -12.43
CA SER A 202 -8.24 -6.14 -11.62
C SER A 202 -9.52 -5.98 -12.46
N ALA A 203 -9.41 -5.45 -13.69
CA ALA A 203 -10.50 -5.33 -14.65
C ALA A 203 -9.96 -5.49 -16.09
N CYS A 204 -10.72 -6.20 -16.93
CA CYS A 204 -10.39 -6.38 -18.37
C CYS A 204 -11.53 -5.91 -19.30
N TYR A 205 -12.68 -5.56 -18.73
CA TYR A 205 -13.88 -5.21 -19.48
C TYR A 205 -14.10 -3.70 -19.41
N LYS A 206 -14.15 -3.04 -20.57
CA LYS A 206 -14.32 -1.58 -20.68
C LYS A 206 -13.29 -0.76 -19.88
N ALA A 207 -12.11 -1.32 -19.64
CA ALA A 207 -11.03 -0.67 -18.91
C ALA A 207 -9.70 -1.18 -19.46
N VAL A 208 -8.68 -0.32 -19.42
CA VAL A 208 -7.29 -0.73 -19.68
C VAL A 208 -6.86 -1.63 -18.52
N PRO A 209 -6.37 -2.86 -18.79
CA PRO A 209 -6.01 -3.81 -17.73
C PRO A 209 -4.62 -3.50 -17.16
N ASP A 210 -4.38 -2.29 -16.65
CA ASP A 210 -3.07 -1.83 -16.14
C ASP A 210 -2.97 -1.72 -14.61
N VAL A 211 -4.07 -1.99 -13.89
CA VAL A 211 -4.10 -2.10 -12.42
C VAL A 211 -4.15 -3.56 -12.00
N SER A 212 -3.18 -3.99 -11.20
CA SER A 212 -3.15 -5.37 -10.67
C SER A 212 -4.27 -5.63 -9.67
N LEU A 213 -4.73 -6.87 -9.60
CA LEU A 213 -5.72 -7.33 -8.63
C LEU A 213 -5.18 -7.20 -7.20
N PHE A 214 -3.87 -7.42 -7.00
CA PHE A 214 -3.22 -7.17 -5.73
C PHE A 214 -3.31 -5.70 -5.29
N ASP A 215 -2.94 -4.78 -6.19
CA ASP A 215 -2.94 -3.34 -5.89
C ASP A 215 -4.36 -2.82 -5.65
N HIS A 216 -5.33 -3.24 -6.47
CA HIS A 216 -6.74 -2.95 -6.25
C HIS A 216 -7.19 -3.41 -4.86
N SER A 217 -6.97 -4.69 -4.55
CA SER A 217 -7.44 -5.29 -3.30
C SER A 217 -6.79 -4.68 -2.05
N ARG A 218 -5.48 -4.36 -2.09
CA ARG A 218 -4.81 -3.73 -0.93
C ARG A 218 -5.27 -2.29 -0.70
N ILE A 219 -5.53 -1.53 -1.76
CA ILE A 219 -6.02 -0.15 -1.63
C ILE A 219 -7.47 -0.14 -1.16
N THR A 220 -8.31 -1.05 -1.67
CA THR A 220 -9.67 -1.29 -1.15
C THR A 220 -9.62 -1.61 0.35
N ALA A 221 -8.70 -2.49 0.79
CA ALA A 221 -8.53 -2.81 2.21
C ALA A 221 -8.06 -1.62 3.05
N ALA A 222 -7.09 -0.84 2.56
CA ALA A 222 -6.60 0.35 3.27
C ALA A 222 -7.72 1.38 3.47
N ILE A 223 -8.53 1.63 2.44
CA ILE A 223 -9.67 2.57 2.49
C ILE A 223 -10.75 2.06 3.46
N ALA A 224 -11.13 0.78 3.36
CA ALA A 224 -12.15 0.18 4.23
C ALA A 224 -11.73 0.23 5.71
N VAL A 225 -10.47 -0.11 6.02
CA VAL A 225 -9.90 -0.04 7.38
C VAL A 225 -9.94 1.39 7.93
N CYS A 226 -9.58 2.40 7.12
CA CYS A 226 -9.67 3.80 7.56
C CYS A 226 -11.10 4.21 7.88
N LEU A 227 -12.05 3.94 6.98
CA LEU A 227 -13.46 4.30 7.18
C LEU A 227 -14.08 3.58 8.38
N TYR A 228 -13.71 2.31 8.62
CA TYR A 228 -14.14 1.55 9.78
C TYR A 228 -13.59 2.14 11.08
N GLN A 229 -12.29 2.45 11.10
CA GLN A 229 -11.63 2.97 12.29
C GLN A 229 -12.09 4.38 12.67
N ASP A 230 -12.50 5.18 11.67
CA ASP A 230 -13.12 6.49 11.88
C ASP A 230 -14.62 6.39 12.23
N GLU A 231 -15.12 5.16 12.46
CA GLU A 231 -16.51 4.85 12.84
C GLU A 231 -17.55 5.47 11.89
N VAL A 232 -17.25 5.51 10.58
CA VAL A 232 -18.15 6.10 9.60
C VAL A 232 -19.45 5.30 9.55
N GLY A 233 -20.54 5.93 10.00
CA GLY A 233 -21.84 5.28 10.14
C GLY A 233 -22.50 4.90 8.81
N GLU A 234 -23.38 3.90 8.85
CA GLU A 234 -24.02 3.32 7.67
C GLU A 234 -24.76 4.35 6.79
N LEU A 235 -25.42 5.34 7.39
CA LEU A 235 -26.10 6.41 6.65
C LEU A 235 -25.13 7.24 5.81
N VAL A 236 -23.93 7.49 6.32
CA VAL A 236 -22.89 8.23 5.60
C VAL A 236 -22.35 7.39 4.45
N LEU A 237 -22.09 6.10 4.67
CA LEU A 237 -21.67 5.18 3.62
C LEU A 237 -22.68 5.13 2.47
N ARG A 238 -23.99 5.03 2.78
CA ARG A 238 -25.07 5.07 1.77
C ARG A 238 -25.06 6.38 0.97
N ARG A 239 -24.95 7.53 1.64
CA ARG A 239 -24.89 8.84 0.97
C ARG A 239 -23.68 8.96 0.05
N LEU A 240 -22.52 8.46 0.47
CA LEU A 240 -21.29 8.47 -0.35
C LEU A 240 -21.42 7.58 -1.58
N LEU A 241 -21.98 6.37 -1.44
CA LEU A 241 -22.28 5.49 -2.56
C LEU A 241 -23.26 6.14 -3.55
N ASP A 242 -24.37 6.70 -3.06
CA ASP A 242 -25.35 7.40 -3.90
C ASP A 242 -24.71 8.61 -4.62
N ALA A 243 -23.85 9.35 -3.93
CA ALA A 243 -23.14 10.49 -4.49
C ALA A 243 -22.14 10.08 -5.58
N LEU A 244 -21.38 9.00 -5.37
CA LEU A 244 -20.47 8.45 -6.39
C LEU A 244 -21.24 7.94 -7.62
N GLY A 245 -22.36 7.24 -7.42
CA GLY A 245 -23.22 6.79 -8.50
C GLY A 245 -23.69 7.96 -9.37
N LYS A 246 -24.25 9.00 -8.74
CA LYS A 246 -24.67 10.23 -9.43
C LYS A 246 -23.50 10.95 -10.11
N TRP A 247 -22.33 10.97 -9.49
CA TRP A 247 -21.14 11.60 -10.07
C TRP A 247 -20.72 10.94 -11.38
N TRP A 248 -20.72 9.61 -11.45
CA TRP A 248 -20.41 8.89 -12.67
C TRP A 248 -21.50 9.00 -13.74
N GLU A 249 -22.77 9.12 -13.36
CA GLU A 249 -23.87 9.37 -14.29
C GLU A 249 -23.88 10.82 -14.83
N GLY A 250 -23.43 11.79 -14.04
CA GLY A 250 -23.58 13.22 -14.32
C GLY A 250 -22.74 13.77 -15.49
N GLY A 251 -21.81 12.96 -16.03
CA GLY A 251 -20.98 13.34 -17.18
C GLY A 251 -19.99 14.49 -16.90
N PRO A 252 -19.28 14.98 -17.94
CA PRO A 252 -18.13 15.87 -17.76
C PRO A 252 -18.41 17.25 -17.15
N GLN A 253 -19.66 17.70 -17.13
CA GLN A 253 -20.07 19.02 -16.62
C GLN A 253 -20.81 18.96 -15.29
N ALA A 254 -21.01 17.78 -14.71
CA ALA A 254 -21.59 17.68 -13.38
C ALA A 254 -20.71 18.42 -12.37
N LYS A 255 -21.36 19.07 -11.40
CA LYS A 255 -20.67 19.54 -10.19
C LYS A 255 -20.54 18.35 -9.24
N PRO A 256 -19.36 18.15 -8.61
CA PRO A 256 -19.20 17.08 -7.65
C PRO A 256 -20.16 17.28 -6.47
N PRO A 257 -20.89 16.24 -6.03
CA PRO A 257 -21.65 16.28 -4.79
C PRO A 257 -20.78 16.71 -3.61
N SER A 258 -21.33 17.52 -2.72
CA SER A 258 -20.63 18.05 -1.53
C SER A 258 -20.04 16.94 -0.66
N GLU A 259 -20.76 15.83 -0.54
CA GLU A 259 -20.39 14.67 0.27
C GLU A 259 -19.05 14.06 -0.18
N LEU A 260 -18.71 14.19 -1.47
CA LEU A 260 -17.44 13.68 -2.02
C LEU A 260 -16.27 14.64 -1.82
N LEU A 261 -16.54 15.89 -1.42
CA LEU A 261 -15.53 16.92 -1.15
C LEU A 261 -15.16 17.00 0.33
N ASP A 262 -15.96 16.40 1.20
CA ASP A 262 -15.66 16.32 2.63
C ASP A 262 -14.48 15.36 2.87
N PRO A 263 -13.40 15.79 3.55
CA PRO A 263 -12.31 14.91 3.92
C PRO A 263 -12.79 13.69 4.70
N ARG A 264 -12.16 12.53 4.44
CA ARG A 264 -12.41 11.26 5.15
C ARG A 264 -11.13 10.52 5.50
N PHE A 265 -9.99 10.98 4.98
CA PHE A 265 -8.71 10.31 5.13
C PHE A 265 -7.60 11.32 5.36
N LEU A 266 -6.54 10.84 5.99
CA LEU A 266 -5.23 11.49 5.98
C LEU A 266 -4.32 10.69 5.05
N LEU A 267 -3.66 11.39 4.13
CA LEU A 267 -2.49 10.86 3.45
C LEU A 267 -1.26 11.30 4.26
N VAL A 268 -0.65 10.34 4.95
CA VAL A 268 0.50 10.56 5.83
C VAL A 268 1.77 10.20 5.07
N GLY A 269 2.73 11.12 5.04
CA GLY A 269 4.05 10.91 4.44
C GLY A 269 5.15 10.99 5.47
N GLY A 270 6.15 10.13 5.36
CA GLY A 270 7.38 10.21 6.12
C GLY A 270 8.59 10.16 5.19
N ASP A 271 9.61 10.94 5.49
CA ASP A 271 10.81 11.05 4.67
C ASP A 271 12.06 11.21 5.55
N ILE A 272 12.95 10.22 5.49
CA ILE A 272 14.20 10.23 6.22
C ILE A 272 15.19 11.18 5.54
N SER A 273 15.51 12.27 6.22
CA SER A 273 16.53 13.24 5.84
C SER A 273 17.90 12.88 6.44
N GLY A 274 18.97 13.29 5.77
CA GLY A 274 20.36 12.99 6.15
C GLY A 274 20.91 11.68 5.57
N VAL A 275 20.16 11.00 4.69
CA VAL A 275 20.54 9.70 4.11
C VAL A 275 21.89 9.72 3.41
N GLN A 276 22.17 10.72 2.57
CA GLN A 276 23.44 10.78 1.83
C GLN A 276 24.63 10.95 2.77
N ASP A 277 24.57 11.94 3.66
CA ASP A 277 25.62 12.21 4.64
C ASP A 277 25.85 10.98 5.53
N PHE A 278 24.78 10.34 5.99
CA PHE A 278 24.86 9.13 6.82
C PHE A 278 25.52 7.95 6.09
N ILE A 279 25.16 7.71 4.81
CA ILE A 279 25.71 6.60 4.02
C ILE A 279 27.20 6.80 3.71
N TYR A 280 27.61 8.03 3.38
CA TYR A 280 28.95 8.32 2.87
C TYR A 280 29.96 8.76 3.95
N THR A 281 29.57 8.85 5.22
CA THR A 281 30.49 9.05 6.34
C THR A 281 31.23 7.74 6.67
N ILE A 282 32.10 7.28 5.76
CA ILE A 282 32.82 6.00 5.85
C ILE A 282 34.28 6.17 6.28
N THR A 283 34.77 5.25 7.12
CA THR A 283 36.20 5.07 7.42
C THR A 283 36.90 4.34 6.27
N SER A 284 38.22 4.53 6.15
CA SER A 284 39.04 3.99 5.05
C SER A 284 39.13 2.44 5.02
N SER A 285 38.95 1.76 6.16
CA SER A 285 38.88 0.30 6.26
C SER A 285 37.43 -0.21 6.22
N GLY A 286 37.18 -1.30 5.49
CA GLY A 286 35.85 -1.94 5.45
C GLY A 286 34.74 -1.16 4.73
N ALA A 287 35.07 -0.07 4.05
CA ALA A 287 34.14 0.88 3.41
C ALA A 287 32.97 0.22 2.64
N ALA A 288 33.24 -0.78 1.81
CA ALA A 288 32.20 -1.46 1.03
C ALA A 288 31.20 -2.25 1.91
N LYS A 289 31.66 -2.87 3.01
CA LYS A 289 30.78 -3.55 3.97
C LYS A 289 29.98 -2.54 4.79
N GLY A 290 30.63 -1.46 5.25
CA GLY A 290 29.98 -0.36 5.97
C GLY A 290 28.87 0.32 5.14
N LEU A 291 29.13 0.57 3.86
CA LEU A 291 28.15 1.15 2.93
C LEU A 291 26.88 0.28 2.79
N ARG A 292 27.06 -1.04 2.61
CA ARG A 292 25.92 -1.99 2.52
C ARG A 292 25.15 -2.07 3.84
N GLY A 293 25.86 -2.11 4.98
CA GLY A 293 25.26 -2.12 6.30
C GLY A 293 24.41 -0.88 6.57
N ARG A 294 24.90 0.31 6.22
CA ARG A 294 24.19 1.58 6.36
C ARG A 294 22.97 1.70 5.45
N SER A 295 23.08 1.24 4.20
CA SER A 295 21.95 1.21 3.28
C SER A 295 20.83 0.29 3.80
N LEU A 296 21.18 -0.93 4.25
CA LEU A 296 20.22 -1.84 4.89
C LEU A 296 19.64 -1.24 6.17
N TYR A 297 20.46 -0.61 7.01
CA TYR A 297 20.02 0.05 8.24
C TYR A 297 18.93 1.09 7.97
N LEU A 298 19.11 1.96 6.97
CA LEU A 298 18.12 2.97 6.62
C LEU A 298 16.82 2.37 6.08
N GLN A 299 16.90 1.27 5.32
CA GLN A 299 15.72 0.53 4.89
C GLN A 299 14.94 -0.04 6.08
N LEU A 300 15.65 -0.69 7.01
CA LEU A 300 15.04 -1.23 8.23
C LEU A 300 14.48 -0.13 9.14
N LEU A 301 15.17 0.99 9.29
CA LEU A 301 14.71 2.14 10.06
C LEU A 301 13.42 2.72 9.46
N SER A 302 13.37 2.90 8.14
CA SER A 302 12.16 3.38 7.44
C SER A 302 10.97 2.46 7.68
N GLU A 303 11.18 1.15 7.53
CA GLU A 303 10.13 0.16 7.76
C GLU A 303 9.69 0.11 9.23
N ALA A 304 10.65 0.12 10.17
CA ALA A 304 10.38 0.09 11.60
C ALA A 304 9.57 1.30 12.06
N VAL A 305 9.93 2.50 11.57
CA VAL A 305 9.20 3.75 11.83
C VAL A 305 7.79 3.68 11.25
N ALA A 306 7.64 3.31 9.96
CA ALA A 306 6.32 3.23 9.32
C ALA A 306 5.40 2.23 10.06
N ARG A 307 5.91 1.04 10.38
CA ARG A 307 5.16 0.03 11.16
C ARG A 307 4.87 0.50 12.60
N PHE A 308 5.80 1.23 13.24
CA PHE A 308 5.58 1.81 14.57
C PHE A 308 4.44 2.82 14.55
N LEU A 309 4.43 3.74 13.59
CA LEU A 309 3.38 4.75 13.42
C LEU A 309 2.02 4.06 13.25
N LEU A 310 1.91 3.11 12.32
CA LEU A 310 0.66 2.37 12.06
C LEU A 310 0.15 1.65 13.31
N ARG A 311 1.02 0.92 14.02
CA ARG A 311 0.63 0.23 15.27
C ARG A 311 0.10 1.22 16.32
N LYS A 312 0.74 2.39 16.45
CA LYS A 312 0.33 3.40 17.44
C LYS A 312 -0.96 4.13 17.08
N VAL A 313 -1.31 4.21 15.79
CA VAL A 313 -2.62 4.70 15.34
C VAL A 313 -3.63 3.56 15.13
N GLY A 314 -3.31 2.32 15.50
CA GLY A 314 -4.23 1.18 15.44
C GLY A 314 -4.46 0.57 14.05
N LEU A 315 -3.62 0.88 13.07
CA LEU A 315 -3.71 0.42 11.69
C LEU A 315 -2.87 -0.82 11.39
N LEU A 316 -3.22 -1.48 10.29
CA LEU A 316 -2.52 -2.63 9.72
C LEU A 316 -1.39 -2.17 8.78
N PHE A 317 -0.36 -3.00 8.61
CA PHE A 317 0.74 -2.71 7.68
C PHE A 317 0.26 -2.58 6.22
N LEU A 318 -0.88 -3.18 5.85
CA LEU A 318 -1.48 -3.08 4.52
C LEU A 318 -1.89 -1.65 4.14
N ASN A 319 -2.02 -0.74 5.11
CA ASN A 319 -2.33 0.67 4.87
C ASN A 319 -1.16 1.44 4.23
N ILE A 320 0.06 0.86 4.20
CA ILE A 320 1.21 1.41 3.50
C ILE A 320 0.97 1.32 1.99
N ILE A 321 0.90 2.47 1.32
CA ILE A 321 0.81 2.53 -0.14
C ILE A 321 2.21 2.32 -0.73
N TYR A 322 3.21 3.01 -0.17
CA TYR A 322 4.59 2.98 -0.61
C TYR A 322 5.56 3.05 0.57
N LEU A 323 6.65 2.32 0.44
CA LEU A 323 7.80 2.32 1.35
C LEU A 323 9.05 2.02 0.52
N GLY A 324 9.94 3.00 0.38
CA GLY A 324 11.16 2.85 -0.40
C GLY A 324 12.03 4.10 -0.40
N GLY A 325 13.36 3.91 -0.41
CA GLY A 325 14.33 4.99 -0.55
C GLY A 325 14.36 5.99 0.61
N GLY A 326 13.95 5.60 1.82
CA GLY A 326 13.84 6.51 2.96
C GLY A 326 12.49 7.23 3.05
N THR A 327 11.63 7.09 2.05
CA THR A 327 10.30 7.69 2.01
C THR A 327 9.22 6.63 2.15
N PHE A 328 8.14 6.96 2.86
CA PHE A 328 6.93 6.16 2.91
C PHE A 328 5.69 7.04 2.90
N TYR A 329 4.57 6.48 2.46
CA TYR A 329 3.27 7.08 2.69
C TYR A 329 2.18 6.03 2.85
N PHE A 330 1.21 6.35 3.71
CA PHE A 330 0.09 5.48 4.06
C PHE A 330 -1.20 6.27 4.22
N LEU A 331 -2.33 5.60 4.07
CA LEU A 331 -3.65 6.16 4.38
C LEU A 331 -4.02 5.89 5.83
N ALA A 332 -4.56 6.90 6.49
CA ALA A 332 -5.05 6.84 7.85
C ALA A 332 -6.45 7.48 8.01
N PRO A 333 -7.22 7.13 9.05
CA PRO A 333 -8.46 7.82 9.38
C PRO A 333 -8.18 9.26 9.86
N LEU A 334 -9.17 10.14 9.77
CA LEU A 334 -9.04 11.53 10.25
C LEU A 334 -8.75 11.60 11.74
N SER A 335 -9.36 10.71 12.52
CA SER A 335 -9.10 10.55 13.97
C SER A 335 -7.62 10.30 14.32
N ALA A 336 -6.77 9.88 13.38
CA ALA A 336 -5.34 9.71 13.63
C ALA A 336 -4.55 11.02 13.73
N ARG A 337 -5.11 12.17 13.33
CA ARG A 337 -4.43 13.48 13.23
C ARG A 337 -3.70 13.85 14.52
N GLU A 338 -4.40 13.86 15.65
CA GLU A 338 -3.83 14.28 16.93
C GLU A 338 -2.74 13.33 17.40
N LYS A 339 -2.98 12.01 17.25
CA LYS A 339 -2.00 10.99 17.64
C LYS A 339 -0.73 11.07 16.79
N LEU A 340 -0.83 11.42 15.51
CA LEU A 340 0.33 11.60 14.64
C LEU A 340 1.22 12.76 15.09
N GLU A 341 0.65 13.85 15.61
CA GLU A 341 1.45 14.97 16.14
C GLU A 341 2.22 14.56 17.42
N GLU A 342 1.62 13.75 18.30
CA GLU A 342 2.34 13.15 19.44
C GLU A 342 3.46 12.21 18.97
N LEU A 343 3.19 11.39 17.95
CA LEU A 343 4.15 10.42 17.43
C LEU A 343 5.33 11.09 16.71
N LYS A 344 5.11 12.24 16.05
CA LYS A 344 6.20 13.07 15.51
C LYS A 344 7.23 13.37 16.59
N TRP A 345 6.78 13.88 17.73
CA TRP A 345 7.64 14.18 18.87
C TRP A 345 8.38 12.93 19.40
N GLN A 346 7.67 11.81 19.58
CA GLN A 346 8.30 10.57 20.09
C GLN A 346 9.39 10.04 19.16
N VAL A 347 9.14 10.05 17.85
CA VAL A 347 10.13 9.58 16.87
C VAL A 347 11.31 10.54 16.84
N ALA A 348 11.07 11.85 16.83
CA ALA A 348 12.13 12.86 16.86
C ALA A 348 13.06 12.70 18.08
N ARG A 349 12.47 12.49 19.27
CA ARG A 349 13.21 12.28 20.53
C ARG A 349 14.09 11.03 20.48
N ARG A 350 13.60 9.94 19.89
CA ARG A 350 14.40 8.72 19.71
C ARG A 350 15.51 8.89 18.68
N LEU A 351 15.20 9.52 17.55
CA LEU A 351 16.18 9.73 16.49
C LEU A 351 17.31 10.65 16.96
N ILE A 352 17.01 11.69 17.74
CA ILE A 352 18.07 12.57 18.23
C ILE A 352 18.94 11.91 19.30
N ALA A 353 18.36 11.05 20.14
CA ALA A 353 19.12 10.29 21.13
C ALA A 353 20.09 9.31 20.46
N VAL A 354 19.67 8.64 19.39
CA VAL A 354 20.45 7.59 18.72
C VAL A 354 21.36 8.12 17.60
N HIS A 355 20.97 9.19 16.92
CA HIS A 355 21.67 9.70 15.74
C HIS A 355 22.24 11.10 15.90
N LYS A 356 22.04 11.73 17.05
CA LYS A 356 22.64 13.04 17.39
C LYS A 356 22.40 14.13 16.32
N GLY A 357 21.29 14.00 15.58
CA GLY A 357 20.91 14.93 14.52
C GLY A 357 21.36 14.54 13.10
N ASP A 358 22.08 13.45 12.89
CA ASP A 358 22.47 12.99 11.55
C ASP A 358 21.25 12.54 10.75
N ILE A 359 20.37 11.77 11.39
CA ILE A 359 19.13 11.26 10.81
C ILE A 359 17.94 12.01 11.40
N TYR A 360 17.04 12.47 10.52
CA TYR A 360 15.78 13.10 10.91
C TYR A 360 14.62 12.52 10.10
N LEU A 361 13.47 12.31 10.71
CA LEU A 361 12.24 11.97 10.00
C LEU A 361 11.39 13.23 9.81
N ALA A 362 11.27 13.70 8.56
CA ALA A 362 10.20 14.61 8.21
C ALA A 362 8.90 13.82 8.13
N LEU A 363 7.87 14.23 8.87
CA LEU A 363 6.56 13.58 8.89
C LEU A 363 5.49 14.64 8.72
N ASP A 364 4.58 14.44 7.79
CA ASP A 364 3.43 15.32 7.60
C ASP A 364 2.19 14.55 7.11
N ALA A 365 1.03 15.19 7.19
CA ALA A 365 -0.23 14.62 6.75
C ALA A 365 -1.14 15.67 6.12
N VAL A 366 -1.77 15.31 5.00
CA VAL A 366 -2.74 16.13 4.29
C VAL A 366 -4.11 15.45 4.26
N GLU A 367 -5.16 16.24 4.29
CA GLU A 367 -6.53 15.75 4.21
C GLU A 367 -6.90 15.35 2.77
N VAL A 368 -7.56 14.20 2.65
CA VAL A 368 -7.99 13.59 1.39
C VAL A 368 -9.49 13.31 1.46
N CYS A 369 -10.23 13.75 0.44
CA CYS A 369 -11.65 13.50 0.28
C CYS A 369 -11.92 12.37 -0.75
N PRO A 370 -13.11 11.76 -0.74
CA PRO A 370 -13.48 10.72 -1.72
C PRO A 370 -13.20 11.09 -3.18
N LEU A 371 -13.45 12.34 -3.57
CA LEU A 371 -13.22 12.78 -4.94
C LEU A 371 -11.74 12.82 -5.34
N ASP A 372 -10.81 12.92 -4.39
CA ASP A 372 -9.38 12.99 -4.69
C ASP A 372 -8.83 11.67 -5.24
N PHE A 373 -9.48 10.54 -4.94
CA PHE A 373 -9.15 9.22 -5.52
C PHE A 373 -9.61 9.07 -6.97
N ILE A 374 -10.57 9.90 -7.41
CA ILE A 374 -11.18 9.76 -8.73
C ILE A 374 -10.33 10.48 -9.78
N VAL A 375 -9.89 9.75 -10.79
CA VAL A 375 -9.08 10.28 -11.87
C VAL A 375 -9.99 10.92 -12.91
N GLY A 376 -10.10 12.25 -12.85
CA GLY A 376 -10.77 13.04 -13.89
C GLY A 376 -9.92 13.24 -15.14
N ARG A 377 -10.48 13.89 -16.17
CA ARG A 377 -9.77 14.26 -17.40
C ARG A 377 -8.82 15.46 -17.24
N LYS A 378 -8.84 16.12 -16.08
CA LYS A 378 -8.01 17.29 -15.78
C LYS A 378 -6.64 16.81 -15.27
N LEU A 379 -5.58 17.43 -15.80
CA LEU A 379 -4.21 17.27 -15.32
C LEU A 379 -3.73 18.59 -14.68
N PRO A 380 -2.99 18.54 -13.56
CA PRO A 380 -2.74 17.35 -12.73
C PRO A 380 -4.05 16.79 -12.14
N SER A 381 -4.06 15.49 -11.82
CA SER A 381 -5.19 14.87 -11.13
C SER A 381 -5.27 15.38 -9.69
N ARG A 382 -6.43 15.26 -9.05
CA ARG A 382 -6.61 15.67 -7.65
C ARG A 382 -5.68 14.89 -6.71
N TRP A 383 -5.49 13.60 -6.95
CA TRP A 383 -4.49 12.80 -6.24
C TRP A 383 -3.07 13.36 -6.39
N ALA A 384 -2.67 13.75 -7.61
CA ALA A 384 -1.36 14.36 -7.84
C ALA A 384 -1.20 15.70 -7.11
N GLU A 385 -2.25 16.53 -7.09
CA GLU A 385 -2.28 17.77 -6.30
C GLU A 385 -2.08 17.49 -4.80
N LYS A 386 -2.72 16.44 -4.25
CA LYS A 386 -2.54 16.00 -2.86
C LYS A 386 -1.15 15.45 -2.55
N MET A 387 -0.54 14.72 -3.48
CA MET A 387 0.85 14.30 -3.35
C MET A 387 1.80 15.50 -3.31
N THR A 388 1.59 16.51 -4.16
CA THR A 388 2.38 17.77 -4.12
C THR A 388 2.20 18.49 -2.79
N GLU A 389 0.96 18.63 -2.31
CA GLU A 389 0.66 19.25 -1.02
C GLU A 389 1.42 18.56 0.14
N LEU A 390 1.43 17.22 0.15
CA LEU A 390 2.17 16.43 1.12
C LEU A 390 3.67 16.68 1.03
N TYR A 391 4.26 16.62 -0.17
CA TYR A 391 5.70 16.83 -0.35
C TYR A 391 6.14 18.24 0.06
N ASP A 392 5.34 19.26 -0.19
CA ASP A 392 5.61 20.62 0.30
C ASP A 392 5.60 20.66 1.84
N GLY A 393 4.70 19.92 2.47
CA GLY A 393 4.67 19.70 3.91
C GLY A 393 5.94 19.06 4.47
N LEU A 394 6.38 17.96 3.85
CA LEU A 394 7.61 17.27 4.20
C LEU A 394 8.84 18.18 4.04
N ASN A 395 8.92 18.97 2.97
CA ASN A 395 10.02 19.90 2.75
C ASN A 395 10.07 20.99 3.83
N ARG A 396 8.92 21.57 4.21
CA ARG A 396 8.85 22.53 5.34
C ARG A 396 9.31 21.90 6.66
N ALA A 397 8.98 20.63 6.89
CA ALA A 397 9.44 19.90 8.07
C ALA A 397 10.96 19.67 8.05
N LYS A 398 11.57 19.42 6.88
CA LYS A 398 13.03 19.30 6.72
C LYS A 398 13.77 20.61 6.95
N GLU A 399 13.17 21.75 6.62
CA GLU A 399 13.75 23.07 6.90
C GLU A 399 13.79 23.40 8.40
N ARG A 400 13.03 22.66 9.23
CA ARG A 400 12.87 22.88 10.67
C ARG A 400 13.09 21.59 11.46
N ARG A 401 14.19 20.90 11.19
CA ARG A 401 14.52 19.60 11.81
C ARG A 401 14.40 19.69 13.34
N PHE A 402 13.68 18.74 13.93
CA PHE A 402 13.47 18.60 15.37
C PHE A 402 12.72 19.76 16.05
N ALA A 403 12.04 20.64 15.28
CA ALA A 403 11.28 21.75 15.86
C ALA A 403 10.15 21.29 16.79
N GLU A 404 9.61 20.10 16.56
CA GLU A 404 8.62 19.44 17.41
C GLU A 404 9.11 19.22 18.84
N LEU A 405 10.41 19.06 19.08
CA LEU A 405 10.99 18.91 20.43
C LEU A 405 10.94 20.20 21.25
N GLY A 406 10.66 21.34 20.62
CA GLY A 406 10.47 22.62 21.30
C GLY A 406 11.66 23.01 22.19
N ARG A 407 11.37 23.32 23.47
CA ARG A 407 12.40 23.83 24.39
C ARG A 407 13.41 22.78 24.86
N GLU A 408 13.03 21.50 24.86
CA GLU A 408 13.91 20.40 25.29
C GLU A 408 15.15 20.28 24.39
N MET A 409 15.02 20.75 23.15
CA MET A 409 16.12 20.79 22.19
C MET A 409 17.27 21.71 22.62
N TYR A 410 17.00 22.79 23.37
CA TYR A 410 18.07 23.72 23.77
C TYR A 410 19.11 23.09 24.69
N SER A 411 18.70 22.18 25.58
CA SER A 411 19.62 21.43 26.45
C SER A 411 20.49 20.44 25.69
N GLU A 412 20.08 20.07 24.48
CA GLU A 412 20.70 19.01 23.71
C GLU A 412 21.59 19.51 22.55
N LEU A 413 21.30 20.69 21.99
CA LEU A 413 21.97 21.26 20.81
C LEU A 413 23.37 21.80 21.07
N PHE A 414 23.62 22.37 22.24
CA PHE A 414 24.83 23.16 22.53
C PHE A 414 25.82 22.44 23.43
N VAL A 415 25.70 21.12 23.53
CA VAL A 415 26.60 20.28 24.32
C VAL A 415 27.49 19.49 23.36
N PRO A 416 28.83 19.55 23.50
CA PRO A 416 29.73 18.67 22.75
C PRO A 416 29.35 17.21 23.00
N ARG A 417 29.30 16.40 21.93
CA ARG A 417 28.97 14.97 22.00
C ARG A 417 30.14 14.14 21.48
N GLY A 418 30.33 12.96 22.08
CA GLY A 418 31.32 11.95 21.72
C GLY A 418 32.66 12.06 22.47
N GLU A 419 33.45 10.98 22.47
CA GLU A 419 34.79 10.87 23.09
C GLU A 419 35.84 11.71 22.35
N GLY A 420 35.56 12.14 21.11
CA GLY A 420 36.57 12.72 20.22
C GLY A 420 37.45 11.66 19.57
N GLY A 421 38.45 12.07 18.78
CA GLY A 421 39.32 11.16 18.02
C GLY A 421 39.92 10.04 18.89
N PRO A 422 40.32 8.90 18.27
CA PRO A 422 40.74 7.72 19.02
C PRO A 422 41.84 8.10 20.02
N PRO A 423 41.77 7.63 21.28
CA PRO A 423 42.86 7.83 22.22
C PRO A 423 44.14 7.28 21.58
N GLU A 424 45.22 8.06 21.64
CA GLU A 424 46.58 7.64 21.27
C GLU A 424 47.08 6.55 22.25
N GLU A 425 46.40 5.40 22.29
CA GLU A 425 46.91 4.21 22.96
C GLU A 425 47.30 3.20 21.89
N GLU A 426 48.61 3.08 21.68
CA GLU A 426 49.25 2.06 20.85
C GLU A 426 48.70 0.67 21.21
N GLY A 427 47.94 0.05 20.31
CA GLY A 427 47.69 -1.39 20.32
C GLY A 427 46.26 -1.89 20.57
N LYS A 428 45.22 -1.03 20.57
CA LYS A 428 43.81 -1.49 20.56
C LYS A 428 43.08 -1.03 19.30
N GLU A 429 42.96 -1.93 18.34
CA GLU A 429 42.45 -1.67 16.98
C GLU A 429 40.91 -1.69 16.82
N GLU A 430 40.13 -1.88 17.88
CA GLU A 430 38.66 -1.93 17.75
C GLU A 430 38.02 -0.56 18.02
N PRO A 431 37.20 -0.03 17.09
CA PRO A 431 36.46 1.20 17.32
C PRO A 431 35.50 1.02 18.50
N LYS A 432 35.52 1.96 19.45
CA LYS A 432 34.56 2.02 20.57
C LYS A 432 33.14 2.40 20.16
N PHE A 433 32.87 2.55 18.87
CA PHE A 433 31.60 2.98 18.33
C PHE A 433 31.01 1.96 17.35
N CYS A 434 29.69 1.98 17.20
CA CYS A 434 28.98 1.16 16.22
C CYS A 434 29.40 1.55 14.79
N GLN A 435 29.93 0.62 14.01
CA GLN A 435 30.36 0.90 12.62
C GLN A 435 29.19 1.28 11.67
N VAL A 436 27.93 1.07 12.09
CA VAL A 436 26.73 1.38 11.29
C VAL A 436 26.18 2.75 11.65
N CYS A 437 25.82 2.98 12.92
CA CYS A 437 25.24 4.26 13.36
C CYS A 437 26.25 5.26 13.93
N GLN A 438 27.53 4.87 14.08
CA GLN A 438 28.62 5.66 14.66
C GLN A 438 28.39 6.04 16.13
N GLU A 439 27.46 5.37 16.81
CA GLU A 439 27.15 5.64 18.20
C GLU A 439 28.24 5.06 19.13
N GLU A 440 28.74 5.89 20.04
CA GLU A 440 29.81 5.59 20.99
C GLU A 440 29.26 5.11 22.34
N ASP A 441 28.04 5.53 22.69
CA ASP A 441 27.36 5.11 23.91
C ASP A 441 26.43 3.93 23.64
N TRP A 442 26.54 2.85 24.43
CA TRP A 442 25.57 1.76 24.37
C TRP A 442 24.21 2.27 24.86
N VAL A 443 23.22 2.37 23.97
CA VAL A 443 21.83 2.71 24.33
C VAL A 443 21.36 1.71 25.39
N ARG A 444 21.01 2.21 26.58
CA ARG A 444 20.43 1.41 27.67
C ARG A 444 18.92 1.51 27.58
N GLU A 445 18.24 0.37 27.78
CA GLU A 445 16.79 0.28 27.87
C GLU A 445 16.24 1.30 28.87
N ASP A 446 15.27 2.11 28.43
CA ASP A 446 14.47 2.96 29.31
C ASP A 446 13.38 2.15 30.04
N GLU A 447 12.72 2.72 31.05
CA GLU A 447 11.71 2.02 31.89
C GLU A 447 10.51 1.45 31.09
N ASP A 448 10.37 1.85 29.82
CA ASP A 448 9.40 1.32 28.86
C ASP A 448 9.91 0.10 28.05
N GLY A 449 11.14 -0.36 28.29
CA GLY A 449 11.73 -1.56 27.71
C GLY A 449 12.12 -1.43 26.24
N VAL A 450 12.77 -0.32 25.84
CA VAL A 450 13.26 -0.09 24.46
C VAL A 450 14.75 0.18 24.41
#